data_AF-Q1Z548-F1
#
_entry.id   AF-Q1Z548-F1
#
_cell.length_a   1.000
_cell.length_b   1.000
_cell.length_c   1.000
_cell.angle_alpha   90.00
_cell.angle_beta   90.00
_cell.angle_gamma   90.00
#
_symmetry.space_group_name_H-M   'P 1'
#
loop_
_entity.id
_entity.type
_entity.pdbx_description
1 polymer ?
#
loop_
_entity_poly.entity_id
_entity_poly.type
_entity_poly.pdbx_seq_one_letter_code
_entity_poly.pdbx_strand_id
1 'polypeptide(L)'
;MNTIHLHSIRIKQLVTLILFAILSGSASAAMTELAPNIYSPDKGVICDKKAGFCVDSFGISMAFTQEYLGDDAQKEMMKVIETVGTKNFDTTRYSLSNGVYCDALKQGCFKSRFNDTPEVKFSNVLFK
;
A
#
# COMPACT_ATOMS: atom_id res chain seq x y z
N MET A 1 61.18 -4.90 18.03
CA MET A 1 59.73 -5.16 18.28
C MET A 1 59.36 -6.53 17.74
N ASN A 2 58.82 -7.41 18.58
CA ASN A 2 58.63 -8.84 18.34
C ASN A 2 57.50 -9.19 17.34
N THR A 3 57.78 -10.19 16.49
CA THR A 3 56.88 -10.79 15.48
C THR A 3 55.57 -11.34 16.04
N ILE A 4 55.58 -11.75 17.31
CA ILE A 4 54.41 -12.30 18.04
C ILE A 4 53.30 -11.23 18.22
N HIS A 5 53.68 -9.96 18.31
CA HIS A 5 52.75 -8.85 18.54
C HIS A 5 51.95 -8.49 17.27
N LEU A 6 52.52 -8.72 16.08
CA LEU A 6 51.91 -8.38 14.79
C LEU A 6 50.79 -9.37 14.39
N HIS A 7 50.93 -10.65 14.75
CA HIS A 7 49.90 -11.68 14.53
C HIS A 7 48.64 -11.43 15.37
N SER A 8 48.78 -11.05 16.65
CA SER A 8 47.64 -10.77 17.53
C SER A 8 46.82 -9.56 17.07
N ILE A 9 47.48 -8.53 16.51
CA ILE A 9 46.83 -7.31 15.99
C ILE A 9 45.98 -7.63 14.74
N ARG A 10 46.52 -8.43 13.80
CA ARG A 10 45.79 -8.84 12.59
C ARG A 10 44.58 -9.74 12.89
N ILE A 11 44.70 -10.65 13.86
CA ILE A 11 43.59 -11.50 14.30
C ILE A 11 42.47 -10.66 14.96
N LYS A 12 42.82 -9.69 15.82
CA LYS A 12 41.84 -8.79 16.44
C LYS A 12 41.12 -7.90 15.42
N GLN A 13 41.83 -7.39 14.41
CA GLN A 13 41.22 -6.60 13.33
C GLN A 13 40.27 -7.44 12.45
N LEU A 14 40.64 -8.68 12.10
CA LEU A 14 39.74 -9.58 11.37
C LEU A 14 38.47 -9.91 12.16
N VAL A 15 38.59 -10.17 13.47
CA VAL A 15 37.44 -10.50 14.34
C VAL A 15 36.52 -9.29 14.53
N THR A 16 37.06 -8.06 14.54
CA THR A 16 36.27 -6.83 14.72
C THR A 16 35.49 -6.45 13.45
N LEU A 17 36.01 -6.76 12.26
CA LEU A 17 35.34 -6.52 10.98
C LEU A 17 34.14 -7.46 10.72
N ILE A 18 34.13 -8.66 11.32
CA ILE A 18 33.03 -9.62 11.16
C ILE A 18 31.82 -9.26 12.04
N LEU A 19 32.02 -8.51 13.13
CA LEU A 19 30.94 -8.12 14.06
C LEU A 19 30.02 -6.99 13.54
N PHE A 20 30.40 -6.26 12.49
CA PHE A 20 29.62 -5.12 11.97
C PHE A 20 28.68 -5.47 10.79
N ALA A 21 28.65 -6.72 10.33
CA ALA A 21 27.99 -7.09 9.07
C ALA A 21 26.52 -7.54 9.19
N ILE A 22 25.88 -7.51 10.37
CA ILE A 22 24.62 -8.24 10.59
C ILE A 22 23.43 -7.37 11.05
N LEU A 23 23.30 -6.12 10.59
CA LEU A 23 22.08 -5.34 10.90
C LEU A 23 21.52 -4.53 9.73
N SER A 24 21.54 -5.10 8.53
CA SER A 24 20.74 -4.60 7.41
C SER A 24 19.37 -5.28 7.40
N GLY A 25 18.59 -5.10 8.46
CA GLY A 25 17.20 -5.56 8.49
C GLY A 25 16.35 -4.62 7.65
N SER A 26 16.08 -4.98 6.39
CA SER A 26 15.09 -4.27 5.57
C SER A 26 13.71 -4.47 6.20
N ALA A 27 13.16 -3.41 6.79
CA ALA A 27 11.79 -3.38 7.29
C ALA A 27 10.83 -3.40 6.08
N SER A 28 10.41 -4.59 5.67
CA SER A 28 9.29 -4.71 4.74
C SER A 28 8.01 -4.29 5.48
N ALA A 29 7.39 -3.20 5.05
CA ALA A 29 6.03 -2.88 5.47
C ALA A 29 5.13 -4.09 5.12
N ALA A 30 4.52 -4.71 6.13
CA ALA A 30 3.69 -5.88 5.94
C ALA A 30 2.38 -5.47 5.25
N MET A 31 2.26 -5.76 3.96
CA MET A 31 1.02 -5.53 3.20
C MET A 31 -0.02 -6.56 3.61
N THR A 32 -1.23 -6.13 3.95
CA THR A 32 -2.33 -7.05 4.33
C THR A 32 -3.20 -7.35 3.12
N GLU A 33 -3.24 -8.60 2.67
CA GLU A 33 -4.15 -9.00 1.59
C GLU A 33 -5.61 -9.02 2.07
N LEU A 34 -6.48 -8.29 1.36
CA LEU A 34 -7.91 -8.22 1.65
C LEU A 34 -8.69 -9.22 0.79
N ALA A 35 -8.31 -9.36 -0.47
CA ALA A 35 -8.84 -10.29 -1.46
C ALA A 35 -7.84 -10.38 -2.64
N PRO A 36 -8.02 -11.28 -3.62
CA PRO A 36 -7.14 -11.35 -4.78
C PRO A 36 -7.01 -9.99 -5.47
N ASN A 37 -5.76 -9.50 -5.61
CA ASN A 37 -5.38 -8.17 -6.14
C ASN A 37 -5.74 -6.96 -5.29
N ILE A 38 -6.36 -7.15 -4.12
CA ILE A 38 -6.79 -6.07 -3.23
C ILE A 38 -6.08 -6.20 -1.89
N TYR A 39 -5.36 -5.17 -1.48
CA TYR A 39 -4.54 -5.19 -0.27
C TYR A 39 -4.52 -3.82 0.42
N SER A 40 -4.11 -3.81 1.68
CA SER A 40 -3.85 -2.62 2.46
C SER A 40 -2.34 -2.47 2.68
N PRO A 41 -1.68 -1.51 2.00
CA PRO A 41 -0.24 -1.26 2.17
C PRO A 41 0.09 -0.47 3.42
N ASP A 42 -0.85 0.37 3.87
CA ASP A 42 -0.74 1.19 5.08
C ASP A 42 -2.13 1.35 5.73
N LYS A 43 -2.15 1.76 7.00
CA LYS A 43 -3.37 2.04 7.74
C LYS A 43 -4.20 3.09 7.00
N GLY A 44 -5.49 2.82 6.82
CA GLY A 44 -6.38 3.76 6.13
C GLY A 44 -6.32 3.68 4.61
N VAL A 45 -5.47 2.82 4.04
CA VAL A 45 -5.31 2.71 2.58
C VAL A 45 -5.70 1.33 2.09
N ILE A 46 -6.47 1.28 1.01
CA ILE A 46 -6.73 0.07 0.23
C ILE A 46 -6.32 0.31 -1.21
N CYS A 47 -5.57 -0.61 -1.79
CA CYS A 47 -5.22 -0.61 -3.20
C CYS A 47 -5.83 -1.82 -3.90
N ASP A 48 -6.37 -1.59 -5.08
CA ASP A 48 -6.83 -2.63 -5.98
C ASP A 48 -6.00 -2.61 -7.26
N LYS A 49 -5.08 -3.56 -7.38
CA LYS A 49 -4.20 -3.70 -8.56
C LYS A 49 -4.97 -3.95 -9.84
N LYS A 50 -6.10 -4.65 -9.76
CA LYS A 50 -6.90 -4.98 -10.94
C LYS A 50 -7.78 -3.81 -11.38
N ALA A 51 -8.30 -3.04 -10.43
CA ALA A 51 -9.05 -1.82 -10.73
C ALA A 51 -8.13 -0.63 -11.07
N GLY A 52 -6.86 -0.68 -10.68
CA GLY A 52 -5.84 0.31 -11.05
C GLY A 52 -5.83 1.56 -10.17
N PHE A 53 -6.40 1.51 -8.97
CA PHE A 53 -6.43 2.65 -8.07
C PHE A 53 -6.29 2.25 -6.59
N CYS A 54 -5.87 3.22 -5.79
CA CYS A 54 -5.92 3.16 -4.33
C CYS A 54 -6.90 4.18 -3.78
N VAL A 55 -7.38 3.91 -2.57
CA VAL A 55 -8.38 4.71 -1.87
C VAL A 55 -7.98 4.91 -0.42
N ASP A 56 -8.48 5.99 0.16
CA ASP A 56 -8.43 6.29 1.59
C ASP A 56 -9.84 6.62 2.12
N SER A 57 -9.92 7.18 3.33
CA SER A 57 -11.18 7.55 3.98
C SER A 57 -11.96 8.67 3.25
N PHE A 58 -11.34 9.38 2.31
CA PHE A 58 -11.95 10.42 1.49
C PHE A 58 -12.38 9.92 0.10
N GLY A 59 -11.89 8.76 -0.31
CA GLY A 59 -12.25 8.11 -1.57
C GLY A 59 -11.03 7.72 -2.41
N ILE A 60 -11.19 7.71 -3.73
CA ILE A 60 -10.09 7.43 -4.66
C ILE A 60 -8.98 8.49 -4.51
N SER A 61 -7.75 8.03 -4.22
CA SER A 61 -6.59 8.88 -3.97
C SER A 61 -5.54 8.75 -5.08
N MET A 62 -5.29 9.82 -5.81
CA MET A 62 -4.25 9.84 -6.87
C MET A 62 -2.84 9.76 -6.30
N ALA A 63 -2.63 10.28 -5.09
CA ALA A 63 -1.35 10.21 -4.40
C ALA A 63 -1.03 8.76 -4.03
N PHE A 64 -1.95 8.05 -3.36
CA PHE A 64 -1.73 6.64 -3.01
C PHE A 64 -1.74 5.71 -4.22
N THR A 65 -2.51 6.04 -5.25
CA THR A 65 -2.45 5.29 -6.51
C THR A 65 -1.05 5.37 -7.11
N GLN A 66 -0.46 6.56 -7.17
CA GLN A 66 0.92 6.72 -7.63
C GLN A 66 1.93 6.02 -6.71
N GLU A 67 1.81 6.22 -5.40
CA GLU A 67 2.74 5.69 -4.40
C GLU A 67 2.81 4.15 -4.42
N TYR A 68 1.67 3.47 -4.50
CA TYR A 68 1.59 2.02 -4.33
C TYR A 68 1.39 1.24 -5.63
N LEU A 69 0.90 1.87 -6.71
CA LEU A 69 0.68 1.22 -8.01
C LEU A 69 1.55 1.83 -9.13
N GLY A 70 2.23 2.96 -8.86
CA GLY A 70 3.14 3.61 -9.79
C GLY A 70 2.51 4.67 -10.68
N ASP A 71 3.37 5.43 -11.35
CA ASP A 71 2.98 6.58 -12.19
C ASP A 71 2.00 6.19 -13.30
N ASP A 72 2.16 5.01 -13.89
CA ASP A 72 1.32 4.59 -15.02
C ASP A 72 -0.12 4.31 -14.59
N ALA A 73 -0.33 3.79 -13.38
CA ALA A 73 -1.67 3.61 -12.82
C ALA A 73 -2.36 4.96 -12.57
N GLN A 74 -1.63 5.93 -12.00
CA GLN A 74 -2.16 7.28 -11.80
C GLN A 74 -2.51 7.95 -13.15
N LYS A 75 -1.62 7.88 -14.14
CA LYS A 75 -1.85 8.46 -15.47
C LYS A 75 -3.08 7.85 -16.13
N GLU A 76 -3.28 6.54 -16.03
CA GLU A 76 -4.46 5.89 -16.60
C GLU A 76 -5.75 6.38 -15.93
N MET A 77 -5.72 6.54 -14.61
CA MET A 77 -6.87 7.08 -13.88
C MET A 77 -7.18 8.54 -14.27
N MET A 78 -6.14 9.36 -14.47
CA MET A 78 -6.29 10.72 -14.96
C MET A 78 -6.90 10.76 -16.37
N LYS A 79 -6.50 9.87 -17.28
CA LYS A 79 -7.12 9.75 -18.62
C LYS A 79 -8.61 9.38 -18.52
N VAL A 80 -8.99 8.49 -17.59
CA VAL A 80 -10.40 8.16 -17.36
C VAL A 80 -11.17 9.41 -16.93
N ILE A 81 -10.64 10.16 -15.96
CA ILE A 81 -11.23 11.42 -15.47
C ILE A 81 -11.35 12.46 -16.59
N GLU A 82 -10.33 12.59 -17.44
CA GLU A 82 -10.34 13.49 -18.60
C GLU A 82 -11.40 13.08 -19.63
N THR A 83 -11.55 11.78 -19.87
CA THR A 83 -12.51 11.22 -20.84
C THR A 83 -13.95 11.43 -20.40
N VAL A 84 -14.27 11.17 -19.13
CA VAL A 84 -15.65 11.34 -18.62
C VAL A 84 -15.93 12.77 -18.16
N GLY A 85 -14.88 13.54 -17.88
CA GLY A 85 -14.92 14.88 -17.29
C GLY A 85 -15.01 14.85 -15.76
N THR A 86 -14.31 15.78 -15.11
CA THR A 86 -14.21 15.89 -13.65
C THR A 86 -15.56 16.00 -12.93
N LYS A 87 -16.59 16.55 -13.58
CA LYS A 87 -17.95 16.66 -13.02
C LYS A 87 -18.70 15.33 -13.00
N ASN A 88 -18.30 14.37 -13.84
CA ASN A 88 -18.96 13.07 -13.99
C ASN A 88 -18.16 11.94 -13.32
N PHE A 89 -17.04 12.26 -12.67
CA PHE A 89 -16.21 11.30 -11.96
C PHE A 89 -16.36 11.50 -10.45
N ASP A 90 -17.13 10.64 -9.80
CA ASP A 90 -17.33 10.65 -8.35
C ASP A 90 -16.22 9.84 -7.68
N THR A 91 -15.26 10.51 -7.04
CA THR A 91 -14.17 9.85 -6.31
C THR A 91 -14.62 9.28 -4.97
N THR A 92 -15.77 9.69 -4.44
CA THR A 92 -16.25 9.32 -3.11
C THR A 92 -17.04 8.01 -3.10
N ARG A 93 -17.44 7.51 -4.28
CA ARG A 93 -18.23 6.29 -4.46
C ARG A 93 -17.63 5.42 -5.54
N TYR A 94 -17.19 4.23 -5.15
CA TYR A 94 -16.43 3.36 -6.04
C TYR A 94 -16.69 1.88 -5.74
N SER A 95 -16.45 1.05 -6.74
CA SER A 95 -16.44 -0.41 -6.58
C SER A 95 -15.04 -0.94 -6.79
N LEU A 96 -14.61 -1.83 -5.91
CA LEU A 96 -13.41 -2.63 -6.08
C LEU A 96 -13.69 -3.73 -7.13
N SER A 97 -12.63 -4.29 -7.69
CA SER A 97 -12.67 -5.30 -8.76
C SER A 97 -13.29 -6.64 -8.32
N ASN A 98 -13.44 -6.86 -7.00
CA ASN A 98 -14.17 -7.99 -6.43
C ASN A 98 -15.67 -7.71 -6.21
N GLY A 99 -16.16 -6.51 -6.56
CA GLY A 99 -17.56 -6.10 -6.45
C GLY A 99 -17.94 -5.38 -5.15
N VAL A 100 -17.05 -5.35 -4.14
CA VAL A 100 -17.27 -4.57 -2.92
C VAL A 100 -17.41 -3.09 -3.29
N TYR A 101 -18.47 -2.46 -2.79
CA TYR A 101 -18.77 -1.06 -3.06
C TYR A 101 -18.51 -0.24 -1.79
N CYS A 102 -17.81 0.88 -1.92
CA CYS A 102 -17.54 1.78 -0.81
C CYS A 102 -18.08 3.18 -1.12
N ASP A 103 -18.59 3.83 -0.07
CA ASP A 103 -19.11 5.18 -0.09
C ASP A 103 -18.48 5.95 1.08
N ALA A 104 -17.54 6.84 0.75
CA ALA A 104 -16.80 7.63 1.73
C ALA A 104 -17.72 8.57 2.51
N LEU A 105 -18.81 9.05 1.89
CA LEU A 105 -19.79 9.91 2.56
C LEU A 105 -20.61 9.14 3.60
N LYS A 106 -20.80 7.83 3.39
CA LYS A 106 -21.42 6.92 4.37
C LYS A 106 -20.41 6.29 5.34
N GLN A 107 -19.10 6.54 5.14
CA GLN A 107 -18.01 5.92 5.89
C GLN A 107 -18.15 4.39 5.97
N GLY A 108 -18.48 3.75 4.85
CA GLY A 108 -18.74 2.31 4.82
C GLY A 108 -18.52 1.67 3.46
N CYS A 109 -18.13 0.40 3.52
CA CYS A 109 -18.11 -0.53 2.41
C CYS A 109 -19.19 -1.61 2.58
N PHE A 110 -19.69 -2.12 1.46
CA PHE A 110 -20.85 -2.99 1.36
C PHE A 110 -20.62 -4.09 0.31
N LYS A 111 -21.40 -5.17 0.40
CA LYS A 111 -21.27 -6.33 -0.50
C LYS A 111 -21.32 -5.98 -1.98
N SER A 112 -22.15 -5.00 -2.33
CA SER A 112 -22.20 -4.43 -3.67
C SER A 112 -22.93 -3.09 -3.65
N ARG A 113 -22.96 -2.40 -4.79
CA ARG A 113 -23.71 -1.15 -4.97
C ARG A 113 -25.21 -1.27 -4.68
N PHE A 114 -25.77 -2.47 -4.81
CA PHE A 114 -27.20 -2.75 -4.66
C PHE A 114 -27.54 -3.52 -3.38
N ASN A 115 -26.57 -3.69 -2.49
CA ASN A 115 -26.73 -4.47 -1.27
C ASN A 115 -26.05 -3.74 -0.11
N ASP A 116 -26.86 -3.16 0.78
CA ASP A 116 -26.41 -2.40 1.95
C ASP A 116 -25.87 -3.29 3.09
N THR A 117 -25.64 -4.59 2.88
CA THR A 117 -24.95 -5.45 3.85
C THR A 117 -23.50 -4.98 4.00
N PRO A 118 -23.05 -4.59 5.20
CA PRO A 118 -21.70 -4.07 5.40
C PRO A 118 -20.62 -5.11 5.12
N GLU A 119 -19.54 -4.67 4.46
CA GLU A 119 -18.30 -5.41 4.30
C GLU A 119 -17.29 -4.95 5.34
N VAL A 120 -17.44 -5.50 6.55
CA VAL A 120 -16.74 -5.07 7.77
C VAL A 120 -15.23 -5.04 7.60
N LYS A 121 -14.66 -6.00 6.86
CA LYS A 121 -13.21 -6.08 6.61
C LYS A 121 -12.69 -4.80 5.93
N PHE A 122 -13.38 -4.34 4.89
CA PHE A 122 -13.00 -3.16 4.12
C PHE A 122 -13.33 -1.86 4.88
N SER A 123 -14.53 -1.80 5.49
CA SER A 123 -14.95 -0.64 6.28
C SER A 123 -14.01 -0.33 7.44
N ASN A 124 -13.52 -1.36 8.13
CA ASN A 124 -12.61 -1.17 9.26
C ASN A 124 -11.24 -0.64 8.82
N VAL A 125 -10.74 -1.00 7.64
CA VAL A 125 -9.45 -0.51 7.16
C VAL A 125 -9.53 0.98 6.83
N LEU A 126 -10.63 1.44 6.22
CA LEU A 126 -10.75 2.81 5.73
C LEU A 126 -11.27 3.80 6.77
N PHE A 127 -12.16 3.37 7.67
CA PHE A 127 -12.96 4.31 8.48
C PHE A 127 -12.82 4.12 10.00
N LYS A 128 -11.89 3.27 10.47
CA LYS A 128 -11.64 3.03 11.91
C LYS A 128 -10.15 3.08 12.24
#